data_AF-A0A935WDK6-F1
#
_entry.id   AF-A0A935WDK6-F1
#
_cell.length_a   1.000
_cell.length_b   1.000
_cell.length_c   1.000
_cell.angle_alpha   90.00
_cell.angle_beta   90.00
_cell.angle_gamma   90.00
#
_symmetry.space_group_name_H-M   'P 1'
#
loop_
_entity.id
_entity.type
_entity.pdbx_description
1 polymer ?
#
loop_
_entity_poly.entity_id
_entity_poly.type
_entity_poly.pdbx_seq_one_letter_code
_entity_poly.pdbx_strand_id
1 'polypeptide(L)'
;MDHETVPLPLNLYTLGRGLAYAAALALVGVALFAALIPRWRGPDDDDQALAARALAATWRWALVPALLLPLAHLLRAYGQVRAFLEPGEPLQWEVAHPILFATAWGKGWLAQLAASLVALPAVLLAPRRPAVGVALVGTAALLVAGTSPLTGHALEHPWGAGLGVGLHTLHLLGGGIWLGTLAAMFVAGIRQVRGGEDHAALARLVAVFSPLALTGAGMAIGAGSLLGYAYVGSLPKLLASQYGAALVTKVVVLFGVMGFGAWNWQRLLPSLGTPDATAALRRSAGLELGVALLLVAVTAVLVALPAPAL
;
A
#
# COMPACT_ATOMS: atom_id res chain seq x y z
N MET A 1 -2.73 -24.75 31.35
CA MET A 1 -3.21 -23.64 30.52
C MET A 1 -3.12 -24.13 29.10
N ASP A 2 -4.21 -24.64 28.58
CA ASP A 2 -4.28 -25.09 27.19
C ASP A 2 -4.22 -23.85 26.31
N HIS A 3 -3.10 -23.65 25.63
CA HIS A 3 -3.03 -22.72 24.51
C HIS A 3 -3.80 -23.38 23.36
N GLU A 4 -5.12 -23.20 23.34
CA GLU A 4 -5.89 -23.37 22.12
C GLU A 4 -5.27 -22.44 21.08
N THR A 5 -4.51 -23.01 20.17
CA THR A 5 -4.10 -22.33 18.94
C THR A 5 -5.35 -22.18 18.10
N VAL A 6 -6.16 -21.16 18.40
CA VAL A 6 -7.26 -20.72 17.54
C VAL A 6 -6.61 -20.43 16.19
N PRO A 7 -6.97 -21.15 15.11
CA PRO A 7 -6.33 -20.99 13.82
C PRO A 7 -6.47 -19.52 13.39
N LEU A 8 -5.36 -18.92 12.97
CA LEU A 8 -5.35 -17.57 12.41
C LEU A 8 -6.46 -17.48 11.35
N PRO A 9 -7.41 -16.55 11.44
CA PRO A 9 -8.49 -16.43 10.47
C PRO A 9 -7.94 -15.76 9.20
N LEU A 10 -7.11 -16.49 8.45
CA LEU A 10 -6.87 -16.22 7.04
C LEU A 10 -8.11 -16.68 6.26
N ASN A 11 -9.24 -16.04 6.56
CA ASN A 11 -10.43 -16.16 5.76
C ASN A 11 -10.28 -15.27 4.51
N LEU A 12 -11.15 -15.50 3.52
CA LEU A 12 -11.12 -14.78 2.25
C LEU A 12 -11.28 -13.26 2.44
N TYR A 13 -11.95 -12.83 3.52
CA TYR A 13 -12.08 -11.43 3.88
C TYR A 13 -10.72 -10.79 4.23
N THR A 14 -9.95 -11.43 5.12
CA THR A 14 -8.60 -10.97 5.52
C THR A 14 -7.68 -10.89 4.30
N LEU A 15 -7.69 -11.92 3.45
CA LEU A 15 -6.92 -11.95 2.21
C LEU A 15 -7.32 -10.81 1.27
N GLY A 16 -8.62 -10.65 0.99
CA GLY A 16 -9.11 -9.58 0.12
C GLY A 16 -8.76 -8.19 0.64
N ARG A 17 -8.76 -8.00 1.96
CA ARG A 17 -8.34 -6.74 2.59
C ARG A 17 -6.83 -6.49 2.45
N GLY A 18 -6.00 -7.51 2.63
CA GLY A 18 -4.56 -7.42 2.39
C GLY A 18 -4.23 -7.08 0.93
N LEU A 19 -4.90 -7.74 -0.02
CA LEU A 19 -4.76 -7.46 -1.46
C LEU A 19 -5.17 -6.02 -1.80
N ALA A 20 -6.28 -5.54 -1.24
CA ALA A 20 -6.74 -4.16 -1.44
C ALA A 20 -5.71 -3.14 -0.92
N TYR A 21 -5.12 -3.37 0.27
CA TYR A 21 -4.06 -2.49 0.78
C TYR A 21 -2.80 -2.53 -0.09
N ALA A 22 -2.32 -3.71 -0.47
CA ALA A 22 -1.15 -3.83 -1.34
C ALA A 22 -1.36 -3.10 -2.68
N ALA A 23 -2.54 -3.26 -3.28
CA ALA A 23 -2.89 -2.61 -4.54
C ALA A 23 -3.05 -1.09 -4.39
N ALA A 24 -3.64 -0.61 -3.28
CA ALA A 24 -3.76 0.81 -2.99
C ALA A 24 -2.38 1.48 -2.81
N LEU A 25 -1.47 0.85 -2.04
CA LEU A 25 -0.09 1.32 -1.89
C LEU A 25 0.62 1.39 -3.25
N ALA A 26 0.49 0.35 -4.08
CA ALA A 26 1.08 0.32 -5.40
C ALA A 26 0.49 1.40 -6.34
N LEU A 27 -0.81 1.67 -6.27
CA LEU A 27 -1.45 2.72 -7.08
C LEU A 27 -0.94 4.12 -6.73
N VAL A 28 -0.84 4.43 -5.43
CA VAL A 28 -0.20 5.68 -4.95
C VAL A 28 1.25 5.77 -5.42
N GLY A 29 1.98 4.66 -5.29
CA GLY A 29 3.37 4.55 -5.69
C GLY A 29 3.64 4.80 -7.17
N VAL A 30 2.82 4.22 -8.05
CA VAL A 30 2.91 4.43 -9.50
C VAL A 30 2.63 5.89 -9.85
N ALA A 31 1.58 6.49 -9.28
CA ALA A 31 1.26 7.90 -9.52
C ALA A 31 2.44 8.83 -9.16
N LEU A 32 3.02 8.62 -7.97
CA LEU A 32 4.14 9.42 -7.49
C LEU A 32 5.43 9.14 -8.25
N PHE A 33 5.73 7.88 -8.55
CA PHE A 33 6.92 7.55 -9.33
C PHE A 33 6.86 8.18 -10.73
N ALA A 34 5.71 8.12 -11.41
CA ALA A 34 5.51 8.81 -12.69
C ALA A 34 5.68 10.34 -12.55
N ALA A 35 5.16 10.94 -11.48
CA ALA A 35 5.33 12.37 -11.18
C ALA A 35 6.78 12.78 -10.91
N LEU A 36 7.63 11.85 -10.46
CA LEU A 36 9.05 12.10 -10.21
C LEU A 36 9.91 12.05 -11.46
N ILE A 37 9.48 11.38 -12.54
CA ILE A 37 10.29 11.18 -13.76
C ILE A 37 10.87 12.49 -14.32
N PRO A 38 10.11 13.59 -14.44
CA PRO A 38 10.65 14.86 -14.91
C PRO A 38 11.79 15.43 -14.06
N ARG A 39 11.92 15.05 -12.77
CA ARG A 39 12.93 15.60 -11.86
C ARG A 39 14.32 14.98 -12.00
N TRP A 40 14.43 13.81 -12.61
CA TRP A 40 15.70 13.10 -12.77
C TRP A 40 16.05 12.78 -14.23
N ARG A 41 15.12 13.06 -15.16
CA ARG A 41 15.38 13.03 -16.60
C ARG A 41 16.42 14.09 -16.97
N GLY A 42 17.45 13.68 -17.71
CA GLY A 42 18.48 14.57 -18.23
C GLY A 42 17.99 15.39 -19.44
N PRO A 43 18.63 16.53 -19.74
CA PRO A 43 18.29 17.34 -20.93
C PRO A 43 18.56 16.59 -22.25
N ASP A 44 19.55 15.70 -22.25
CA ASP A 44 19.93 14.89 -23.42
C ASP A 44 19.25 13.51 -23.47
N ASP A 45 18.33 13.22 -22.52
CA ASP A 45 17.64 11.93 -22.46
C ASP A 45 16.65 11.78 -23.64
N ASP A 46 16.93 10.82 -24.51
CA ASP A 46 16.07 10.42 -25.63
C ASP A 46 14.95 9.43 -25.21
N ASP A 47 14.27 8.82 -26.19
CA ASP A 47 13.22 7.82 -25.94
C ASP A 47 13.77 6.44 -25.52
N GLN A 48 15.08 6.22 -25.65
CA GLN A 48 15.76 5.02 -25.16
C GLN A 48 16.33 5.21 -23.75
N ALA A 49 16.47 6.43 -23.26
CA ALA A 49 16.97 6.73 -21.92
C ALA A 49 16.17 6.01 -20.82
N LEU A 50 16.82 5.77 -19.68
CA LEU A 50 16.20 5.11 -18.53
C LEU A 50 14.88 5.75 -18.11
N ALA A 51 14.78 7.08 -18.14
CA ALA A 51 13.57 7.83 -17.81
C ALA A 51 12.37 7.49 -18.70
N ALA A 52 12.58 7.40 -20.02
CA ALA A 52 11.54 7.05 -20.98
C ALA A 52 11.08 5.59 -20.79
N ARG A 53 12.04 4.66 -20.66
CA ARG A 53 11.74 3.25 -20.39
C ARG A 53 11.01 3.07 -19.05
N ALA A 54 11.40 3.83 -18.03
CA ALA A 54 10.78 3.78 -16.72
C ALA A 54 9.34 4.31 -16.74
N LEU A 55 9.07 5.40 -17.47
CA LEU A 55 7.70 5.92 -17.62
C LEU A 55 6.79 4.91 -18.31
N ALA A 56 7.25 4.32 -19.42
CA ALA A 56 6.50 3.29 -20.14
C ALA A 56 6.25 2.06 -19.26
N ALA A 57 7.26 1.60 -18.52
CA ALA A 57 7.12 0.48 -17.58
C ALA A 57 6.15 0.83 -16.44
N THR A 58 6.16 2.06 -15.94
CA THR A 58 5.27 2.53 -14.86
C THR A 58 3.82 2.36 -15.24
N TRP A 59 3.42 2.80 -16.45
CA TRP A 59 2.03 2.67 -16.89
C TRP A 59 1.61 1.22 -17.15
N ARG A 60 2.53 0.36 -17.62
CA ARG A 60 2.26 -1.07 -17.73
C ARG A 60 2.01 -1.69 -16.36
N TRP A 61 2.85 -1.36 -15.38
CA TRP A 61 2.71 -1.85 -14.01
C TRP A 61 1.50 -1.28 -13.29
N ALA A 62 1.04 -0.07 -13.65
CA ALA A 62 -0.17 0.55 -13.11
C ALA A 62 -1.44 -0.27 -13.36
N LEU A 63 -1.46 -1.11 -14.41
CA LEU A 63 -2.60 -2.00 -14.70
C LEU A 63 -2.80 -3.04 -13.61
N VAL A 64 -1.72 -3.49 -12.96
CA VAL A 64 -1.79 -4.52 -11.90
C VAL A 64 -2.64 -4.06 -10.72
N PRO A 65 -2.34 -2.94 -10.01
CA PRO A 65 -3.20 -2.47 -8.94
C PRO A 65 -4.58 -2.03 -9.43
N ALA A 66 -4.70 -1.46 -10.64
CA ALA A 66 -6.00 -1.04 -11.19
C ALA A 66 -6.96 -2.21 -11.43
N LEU A 67 -6.45 -3.39 -11.78
CA LEU A 67 -7.24 -4.62 -11.93
C LEU A 67 -7.41 -5.35 -10.60
N LEU A 68 -6.38 -5.34 -9.74
CA LEU A 68 -6.39 -6.06 -8.47
C LEU A 68 -7.35 -5.43 -7.45
N LEU A 69 -7.47 -4.09 -7.41
CA LEU A 69 -8.36 -3.40 -6.47
C LEU A 69 -9.83 -3.85 -6.57
N PRO A 70 -10.51 -3.78 -7.73
CA PRO A 70 -11.90 -4.22 -7.81
C PRO A 70 -12.05 -5.71 -7.48
N LEU A 71 -11.12 -6.57 -7.92
CA LEU A 71 -11.14 -8.00 -7.58
C LEU A 71 -10.99 -8.22 -6.06
N ALA A 72 -10.09 -7.49 -5.40
CA ALA A 72 -9.92 -7.54 -3.97
C ALA A 72 -11.19 -7.09 -3.22
N HIS A 73 -11.87 -6.04 -3.70
CA HIS A 73 -13.14 -5.59 -3.14
C HIS A 73 -14.28 -6.60 -3.36
N LEU A 74 -14.35 -7.27 -4.51
CA LEU A 74 -15.31 -8.35 -4.75
C LEU A 74 -15.04 -9.55 -3.83
N LEU A 75 -13.77 -9.92 -3.62
CA LEU A 75 -13.38 -10.97 -2.69
C LEU A 75 -13.77 -10.62 -1.24
N ARG A 76 -13.63 -9.34 -0.85
CA ARG A 76 -14.08 -8.85 0.46
C ARG A 76 -15.59 -8.89 0.62
N ALA A 77 -16.37 -8.51 -0.39
CA ALA A 77 -17.82 -8.65 -0.36
C ALA A 77 -18.23 -10.11 -0.21
N TYR A 78 -17.62 -11.00 -1.00
CA TYR A 78 -17.86 -12.43 -0.87
C TYR A 78 -17.53 -12.94 0.55
N GLY A 79 -16.35 -12.60 1.07
CA GLY A 79 -15.93 -12.98 2.43
C GLY A 79 -16.86 -12.44 3.51
N GLN A 80 -17.34 -11.20 3.35
CA GLN A 80 -18.29 -10.58 4.29
C GLN A 80 -19.62 -11.32 4.29
N VAL A 81 -20.20 -11.61 3.11
CA VAL A 81 -21.50 -12.32 3.04
C VAL A 81 -21.36 -13.75 3.54
N ARG A 82 -20.28 -14.46 3.19
CA ARG A 82 -20.02 -15.83 3.68
C ARG A 82 -19.88 -15.93 5.19
N ALA A 83 -19.48 -14.87 5.87
CA ALA A 83 -19.35 -14.85 7.34
C ALA A 83 -20.71 -14.90 8.06
N PHE A 84 -21.82 -14.64 7.36
CA PHE A 84 -23.19 -14.73 7.88
C PHE A 84 -23.90 -16.05 7.53
N LEU A 85 -23.23 -16.95 6.82
CA LEU A 85 -23.79 -18.23 6.36
C LEU A 85 -23.10 -19.39 7.08
N GLU A 86 -23.82 -20.50 7.24
CA GLU A 86 -23.23 -21.71 7.81
C GLU A 86 -22.23 -22.38 6.85
N PRO A 87 -21.25 -23.16 7.36
CA PRO A 87 -20.36 -23.94 6.51
C PRO A 87 -21.13 -24.89 5.58
N GLY A 88 -20.94 -24.73 4.26
CA GLY A 88 -21.62 -25.54 3.24
C GLY A 88 -22.94 -24.96 2.72
N GLU A 89 -23.47 -23.91 3.34
CA GLU A 89 -24.68 -23.23 2.87
C GLU A 89 -24.41 -22.47 1.55
N PRO A 90 -25.30 -22.57 0.54
CA PRO A 90 -25.15 -21.84 -0.71
C PRO A 90 -25.33 -20.34 -0.52
N LEU A 91 -24.71 -19.54 -1.39
CA LEU A 91 -24.86 -18.09 -1.37
C LEU A 91 -26.28 -17.71 -1.80
N GLN A 92 -27.03 -17.06 -0.92
CA GLN A 92 -28.40 -16.58 -1.17
C GLN A 92 -28.42 -15.05 -1.35
N TRP A 93 -29.17 -14.57 -2.33
CA TRP A 93 -29.28 -13.14 -2.62
C TRP A 93 -29.99 -12.39 -1.50
N GLU A 94 -30.96 -13.02 -0.86
CA GLU A 94 -31.77 -12.51 0.24
C GLU A 94 -30.90 -12.16 1.46
N VAL A 95 -29.82 -12.90 1.68
CA VAL A 95 -28.81 -12.62 2.72
C VAL A 95 -27.82 -11.55 2.24
N ALA A 96 -27.34 -11.65 0.99
CA ALA A 96 -26.33 -10.73 0.46
C ALA A 96 -26.84 -9.29 0.31
N HIS A 97 -28.08 -9.12 -0.17
CA HIS A 97 -28.67 -7.82 -0.48
C HIS A 97 -28.67 -6.84 0.72
N PRO A 98 -29.23 -7.16 1.90
CA PRO A 98 -29.22 -6.24 3.04
C PRO A 98 -27.79 -5.94 3.51
N ILE A 99 -26.88 -6.93 3.51
CA ILE A 99 -25.48 -6.74 3.91
C ILE A 99 -24.79 -5.73 3.00
N LEU A 100 -24.93 -5.87 1.68
CA LEU A 100 -24.20 -5.06 0.69
C LEU A 100 -24.80 -3.66 0.51
N PHE A 101 -26.12 -3.50 0.65
CA PHE A 101 -26.79 -2.24 0.27
C PHE A 101 -27.43 -1.48 1.44
N ALA A 102 -27.84 -2.16 2.52
CA ALA A 102 -28.51 -1.50 3.64
C ALA A 102 -27.56 -1.13 4.79
N THR A 103 -26.47 -1.87 4.99
CA THR A 103 -25.56 -1.63 6.13
C THR A 103 -24.59 -0.46 5.90
N ALA A 104 -24.06 0.11 6.98
CA ALA A 104 -23.00 1.11 6.92
C ALA A 104 -21.73 0.55 6.24
N TRP A 105 -21.38 -0.71 6.55
CA TRP A 105 -20.28 -1.41 5.90
C TRP A 105 -20.49 -1.53 4.39
N GLY A 106 -21.69 -1.92 3.94
CA GLY A 106 -22.04 -2.05 2.53
C GLY A 106 -21.90 -0.73 1.77
N LYS A 107 -22.39 0.37 2.35
CA LYS A 107 -22.20 1.73 1.79
C LYS A 107 -20.73 2.12 1.65
N GLY A 108 -19.93 1.86 2.68
CA GLY A 108 -18.47 2.08 2.63
C GLY A 108 -17.79 1.22 1.57
N TRP A 109 -18.20 -0.05 1.45
CA TRP A 109 -17.68 -0.97 0.45
C TRP A 109 -18.03 -0.54 -0.98
N LEU A 110 -19.26 -0.07 -1.23
CA LEU A 110 -19.67 0.48 -2.53
C LEU A 110 -18.82 1.69 -2.92
N ALA A 111 -18.52 2.59 -1.97
CA ALA A 111 -17.64 3.73 -2.22
C ALA A 111 -16.21 3.28 -2.60
N GLN A 112 -15.68 2.25 -1.91
CA GLN A 112 -14.38 1.67 -2.24
C GLN A 112 -14.35 1.00 -3.62
N LEU A 113 -15.40 0.24 -3.95
CA LEU A 113 -15.55 -0.40 -5.25
C LEU A 113 -15.63 0.67 -6.35
N ALA A 114 -16.47 1.69 -6.19
CA ALA A 114 -16.59 2.80 -7.13
C ALA A 114 -15.25 3.53 -7.34
N ALA A 115 -14.53 3.85 -6.25
CA ALA A 115 -13.20 4.46 -6.33
C ALA A 115 -12.20 3.58 -7.09
N SER A 116 -12.24 2.26 -6.87
CA SER A 116 -11.37 1.31 -7.58
C SER A 116 -11.67 1.22 -9.09
N LEU A 117 -12.96 1.29 -9.48
CA LEU A 117 -13.37 1.22 -10.88
C LEU A 117 -12.93 2.45 -11.69
N VAL A 118 -12.75 3.61 -11.04
CA VAL A 118 -12.20 4.82 -11.66
C VAL A 118 -10.70 4.67 -12.01
N ALA A 119 -9.97 3.81 -11.28
CA ALA A 119 -8.52 3.65 -11.48
C ALA A 119 -8.17 3.04 -12.85
N LEU A 120 -8.95 2.10 -13.34
CA LEU A 120 -8.68 1.42 -14.62
C LEU A 120 -8.71 2.38 -15.84
N PRO A 121 -9.78 3.15 -16.10
CA PRO A 121 -9.78 4.11 -17.21
C PRO A 121 -8.70 5.18 -17.02
N ALA A 122 -8.44 5.64 -15.79
CA ALA A 122 -7.35 6.60 -15.52
C ALA A 122 -6.00 6.04 -15.97
N VAL A 123 -5.69 4.78 -15.63
CA VAL A 123 -4.45 4.10 -16.03
C VAL A 123 -4.39 3.85 -17.55
N LEU A 124 -5.49 3.42 -18.17
CA LEU A 124 -5.54 3.14 -19.61
C LEU A 124 -5.37 4.42 -20.46
N LEU A 125 -5.82 5.57 -19.95
CA LEU A 125 -5.71 6.87 -20.63
C LEU A 125 -4.37 7.56 -20.34
N ALA A 126 -3.73 7.28 -19.20
CA ALA A 126 -2.53 7.98 -18.75
C ALA A 126 -1.36 8.03 -19.76
N PRO A 127 -1.03 6.94 -20.50
CA PRO A 127 0.05 6.97 -21.49
C PRO A 127 -0.17 7.96 -22.63
N ARG A 128 -1.41 8.31 -22.97
CA ARG A 128 -1.72 9.19 -24.11
C ARG A 128 -1.28 10.63 -23.87
N ARG A 129 -1.32 11.08 -22.62
CA ARG A 129 -0.96 12.44 -22.18
C ARG A 129 -0.34 12.35 -20.79
N PRO A 130 0.98 12.08 -20.66
CA PRO A 130 1.59 11.71 -19.38
C PRO A 130 1.33 12.68 -18.22
N ALA A 131 1.38 14.00 -18.46
CA ALA A 131 1.09 15.00 -17.43
C ALA A 131 -0.35 14.90 -16.89
N VAL A 132 -1.33 14.76 -17.80
CA VAL A 132 -2.74 14.55 -17.44
C VAL A 132 -2.92 13.17 -16.80
N GLY A 133 -2.20 12.15 -17.30
CA GLY A 133 -2.19 10.80 -16.77
C GLY A 133 -1.78 10.72 -15.30
N VAL A 134 -0.73 11.44 -14.92
CA VAL A 134 -0.30 11.57 -13.52
C VAL A 134 -1.42 12.16 -12.66
N ALA A 135 -2.09 13.23 -13.14
CA ALA A 135 -3.20 13.84 -12.41
C ALA A 135 -4.40 12.88 -12.25
N LEU A 136 -4.75 12.14 -13.31
CA LEU A 136 -5.85 11.17 -13.30
C LEU A 136 -5.58 10.01 -12.35
N VAL A 137 -4.40 9.38 -12.46
CA VAL A 137 -4.02 8.24 -11.61
C VAL A 137 -3.80 8.69 -10.16
N GLY A 138 -3.22 9.88 -9.94
CA GLY A 138 -3.10 10.48 -8.62
C GLY A 138 -4.45 10.75 -7.97
N THR A 139 -5.41 11.28 -8.73
CA THR A 139 -6.79 11.48 -8.25
C THR A 139 -7.45 10.15 -7.90
N ALA A 140 -7.33 9.13 -8.75
CA ALA A 140 -7.85 7.79 -8.45
C ALA A 140 -7.20 7.20 -7.19
N ALA A 141 -5.89 7.36 -7.01
CA ALA A 141 -5.17 6.92 -5.82
C ALA A 141 -5.66 7.62 -4.54
N LEU A 142 -5.93 8.93 -4.60
CA LEU A 142 -6.50 9.69 -3.48
C LEU A 142 -7.93 9.23 -3.14
N LEU A 143 -8.76 8.96 -4.14
CA LEU A 143 -10.11 8.41 -3.94
C LEU A 143 -10.07 7.02 -3.28
N VAL A 144 -9.19 6.14 -3.75
CA VAL A 144 -8.98 4.81 -3.16
C VAL A 144 -8.48 4.95 -1.71
N ALA A 145 -7.53 5.85 -1.46
CA ALA A 145 -7.00 6.05 -0.12
C ALA A 145 -8.04 6.61 0.85
N GLY A 146 -8.81 7.62 0.43
CA GLY A 146 -9.83 8.27 1.26
C GLY A 146 -11.06 7.41 1.53
N THR A 147 -11.40 6.48 0.64
CA THR A 147 -12.53 5.56 0.84
C THR A 147 -12.13 4.30 1.62
N SER A 148 -10.84 3.94 1.66
CA SER A 148 -10.32 2.76 2.36
C SER A 148 -10.77 2.60 3.83
N PRO A 149 -10.88 3.68 4.64
CA PRO A 149 -11.27 3.56 6.05
C PRO A 149 -12.77 3.34 6.29
N LEU A 150 -13.62 3.49 5.27
CA LEU A 150 -15.09 3.52 5.42
C LEU A 150 -15.75 2.17 5.77
N THR A 151 -14.98 1.09 5.89
CA THR A 151 -15.49 -0.26 6.16
C THR A 151 -14.93 -0.87 7.44
N GLY A 152 -14.38 -0.05 8.34
CA GLY A 152 -13.85 -0.53 9.62
C GLY A 152 -13.89 0.51 10.73
N HIS A 153 -13.14 0.23 11.78
CA HIS A 153 -13.02 0.99 13.04
C HIS A 153 -12.68 2.48 12.93
N ALA A 154 -12.38 2.99 11.73
CA ALA A 154 -12.17 4.42 11.54
C ALA A 154 -13.45 5.23 11.75
N LEU A 155 -14.63 4.65 11.45
CA LEU A 155 -15.93 5.31 11.65
C LEU A 155 -16.37 5.33 13.13
N GLU A 156 -15.84 4.40 13.93
CA GLU A 156 -16.11 4.24 15.37
C GLU A 156 -14.99 4.82 16.23
N HIS A 157 -14.12 5.63 15.64
CA HIS A 157 -12.91 6.11 16.30
C HIS A 157 -13.25 6.96 17.55
N PRO A 158 -12.57 6.78 18.70
CA PRO A 158 -12.92 7.41 19.98
C PRO A 158 -12.80 8.93 19.96
N TRP A 159 -11.97 9.48 19.07
CA TRP A 159 -11.81 10.93 18.86
C TRP A 159 -12.67 11.47 17.71
N GLY A 160 -13.68 10.71 17.27
CA GLY A 160 -14.61 11.07 16.19
C GLY A 160 -14.24 10.49 14.83
N ALA A 161 -15.28 10.16 14.05
CA ALA A 161 -15.17 9.50 12.75
C ALA A 161 -14.29 10.27 11.74
N GLY A 162 -14.42 11.60 11.70
CA GLY A 162 -13.63 12.43 10.77
C GLY A 162 -12.12 12.31 11.00
N LEU A 163 -11.69 12.35 12.28
CA LEU A 163 -10.29 12.18 12.63
C LEU A 163 -9.81 10.74 12.39
N GLY A 164 -10.63 9.74 12.72
CA GLY A 164 -10.32 8.34 12.45
C GLY A 164 -10.11 8.07 10.96
N VAL A 165 -11.03 8.52 10.10
CA VAL A 165 -10.92 8.41 8.64
C VAL A 165 -9.67 9.16 8.14
N GLY A 166 -9.42 10.37 8.64
CA GLY A 166 -8.24 11.16 8.29
C GLY A 166 -6.93 10.44 8.62
N LEU A 167 -6.79 9.92 9.85
CA LEU A 167 -5.58 9.22 10.29
C LEU A 167 -5.33 7.93 9.49
N HIS A 168 -6.36 7.13 9.22
CA HIS A 168 -6.20 5.94 8.37
C HIS A 168 -5.83 6.29 6.94
N THR A 169 -6.42 7.36 6.38
CA THR A 169 -6.08 7.86 5.04
C THR A 169 -4.63 8.32 4.98
N LEU A 170 -4.19 9.12 5.96
CA LEU A 170 -2.80 9.58 6.06
C LEU A 170 -1.82 8.42 6.25
N HIS A 171 -2.17 7.43 7.08
CA HIS A 171 -1.34 6.25 7.26
C HIS A 171 -1.14 5.47 5.93
N LEU A 172 -2.23 5.26 5.18
CA LEU A 172 -2.19 4.58 3.89
C LEU A 172 -1.44 5.38 2.83
N LEU A 173 -1.68 6.70 2.74
CA LEU A 173 -0.95 7.59 1.84
C LEU A 173 0.54 7.63 2.17
N GLY A 174 0.91 7.75 3.45
CA GLY A 174 2.31 7.70 3.88
C GLY A 174 2.99 6.40 3.48
N GLY A 175 2.31 5.26 3.69
CA GLY A 175 2.79 3.97 3.23
C GLY A 175 2.93 3.90 1.70
N GLY A 176 2.00 4.47 0.95
CA GLY A 176 2.03 4.49 -0.52
C GLY A 176 3.13 5.40 -1.07
N ILE A 177 3.33 6.55 -0.44
CA ILE A 177 4.42 7.49 -0.73
C ILE A 177 5.77 6.81 -0.53
N TRP A 178 5.94 6.05 0.56
CA TRP A 178 7.18 5.36 0.86
C TRP A 178 7.32 4.02 0.13
N LEU A 179 6.59 3.00 0.56
CA LEU A 179 6.74 1.62 0.10
C LEU A 179 6.13 1.42 -1.30
N GLY A 180 5.03 2.11 -1.60
CA GLY A 180 4.43 2.09 -2.93
C GLY A 180 5.38 2.66 -3.98
N THR A 181 5.94 3.84 -3.73
CA THR A 181 6.89 4.46 -4.66
C THR A 181 8.19 3.65 -4.76
N LEU A 182 8.66 3.03 -3.66
CA LEU A 182 9.77 2.07 -3.71
C LEU A 182 9.45 0.89 -4.63
N ALA A 183 8.26 0.32 -4.53
CA ALA A 183 7.82 -0.79 -5.38
C ALA A 183 7.80 -0.38 -6.86
N ALA A 184 7.21 0.78 -7.17
CA ALA A 184 7.19 1.33 -8.52
C ALA A 184 8.62 1.60 -9.04
N MET A 185 9.48 2.22 -8.24
CA MET A 185 10.89 2.46 -8.55
C MET A 185 11.65 1.16 -8.81
N PHE A 186 11.38 0.11 -8.05
CA PHE A 186 12.02 -1.19 -8.26
C PHE A 186 11.59 -1.81 -9.60
N VAL A 187 10.29 -1.94 -9.84
CA VAL A 187 9.77 -2.67 -11.01
C VAL A 187 9.90 -1.89 -12.32
N ALA A 188 9.77 -0.56 -12.26
CA ALA A 188 9.77 0.32 -13.41
C ALA A 188 11.07 1.12 -13.57
N GLY A 189 11.87 1.33 -12.53
CA GLY A 189 13.17 2.00 -12.61
C GLY A 189 14.35 1.03 -12.59
N ILE A 190 14.65 0.46 -11.42
CA ILE A 190 15.87 -0.32 -11.14
C ILE A 190 16.01 -1.55 -12.08
N ARG A 191 14.88 -2.22 -12.38
CA ARG A 191 14.86 -3.37 -13.29
C ARG A 191 15.05 -3.02 -14.76
N GLN A 192 14.94 -1.74 -15.13
CA GLN A 192 15.11 -1.27 -16.52
C GLN A 192 16.55 -0.81 -16.83
N VAL A 193 17.45 -0.85 -15.85
CA VAL A 193 18.87 -0.52 -16.05
C VAL A 193 19.57 -1.60 -16.89
N ARG A 194 20.15 -1.17 -18.01
CA ARG A 194 20.87 -1.99 -19.01
C ARG A 194 22.38 -1.77 -19.00
N GLY A 195 22.88 -0.71 -18.37
CA GLY A 195 24.31 -0.42 -18.27
C GLY A 195 24.65 1.01 -18.72
N GLY A 196 25.93 1.35 -18.71
CA GLY A 196 26.41 2.66 -19.18
C GLY A 196 25.81 3.83 -18.38
N GLU A 197 25.26 4.80 -19.09
CA GLU A 197 24.68 6.04 -18.52
C GLU A 197 23.48 5.79 -17.60
N ASP A 198 22.81 4.63 -17.72
CA ASP A 198 21.71 4.25 -16.84
C ASP A 198 22.13 4.22 -15.36
N HIS A 199 23.39 3.89 -15.05
CA HIS A 199 23.87 3.85 -13.66
C HIS A 199 23.86 5.25 -13.03
N ALA A 200 24.24 6.27 -13.80
CA ALA A 200 24.19 7.66 -13.37
C ALA A 200 22.74 8.17 -13.29
N ALA A 201 21.89 7.81 -14.25
CA ALA A 201 20.47 8.14 -14.22
C ALA A 201 19.75 7.53 -13.01
N LEU A 202 20.09 6.28 -12.66
CA LEU A 202 19.60 5.62 -11.46
C LEU A 202 20.02 6.35 -10.18
N ALA A 203 21.27 6.82 -10.09
CA ALA A 203 21.71 7.62 -8.93
C ALA A 203 20.86 8.89 -8.75
N ARG A 204 20.57 9.61 -9.85
CA ARG A 204 19.66 10.77 -9.83
C ARG A 204 18.25 10.39 -9.38
N LEU A 205 17.72 9.28 -9.87
CA LEU A 205 16.41 8.77 -9.49
C LEU A 205 16.32 8.48 -7.98
N VAL A 206 17.29 7.76 -7.41
CA VAL A 206 17.26 7.44 -5.97
C VAL A 206 17.44 8.71 -5.12
N ALA A 207 18.24 9.66 -5.57
CA ALA A 207 18.43 10.94 -4.89
C ALA A 207 17.11 11.73 -4.76
N VAL A 208 16.29 11.80 -5.82
CA VAL A 208 14.99 12.50 -5.75
C VAL A 208 13.90 11.72 -5.02
N PHE A 209 14.02 10.39 -4.94
CA PHE A 209 13.10 9.53 -4.20
C PHE A 209 13.31 9.63 -2.67
N SER A 210 14.55 9.78 -2.21
CA SER A 210 14.89 9.64 -0.78
C SER A 210 14.14 10.60 0.15
N PRO A 211 14.01 11.92 -0.13
CA PRO A 211 13.23 12.83 0.71
C PRO A 211 11.74 12.49 0.75
N LEU A 212 11.19 12.01 -0.36
CA LEU A 212 9.79 11.59 -0.47
C LEU A 212 9.53 10.36 0.40
N ALA A 213 10.43 9.37 0.35
CA ALA A 213 10.36 8.17 1.19
C ALA A 213 10.34 8.52 2.69
N LEU A 214 11.22 9.42 3.13
CA LEU A 214 11.27 9.89 4.52
C LEU A 214 9.97 10.62 4.93
N THR A 215 9.41 11.43 4.03
CA THR A 215 8.14 12.13 4.26
C THR A 215 6.98 11.14 4.40
N GLY A 216 6.90 10.16 3.50
CA GLY A 216 5.91 9.09 3.57
C GLY A 216 6.03 8.24 4.83
N ALA A 217 7.25 7.87 5.21
CA ALA A 217 7.53 7.13 6.44
C ALA A 217 7.10 7.93 7.68
N GLY A 218 7.45 9.22 7.77
CA GLY A 218 7.03 10.10 8.86
C GLY A 218 5.51 10.22 8.97
N MET A 219 4.82 10.40 7.84
CA MET A 219 3.36 10.44 7.78
C MET A 219 2.73 9.12 8.25
N ALA A 220 3.23 7.99 7.76
CA ALA A 220 2.73 6.66 8.12
C ALA A 220 2.96 6.36 9.60
N ILE A 221 4.16 6.61 10.12
CA ILE A 221 4.53 6.36 11.52
C ILE A 221 3.73 7.27 12.45
N GLY A 222 3.63 8.56 12.13
CA GLY A 222 2.89 9.53 12.95
C GLY A 222 1.41 9.16 13.06
N ALA A 223 0.74 8.96 11.92
CA ALA A 223 -0.67 8.57 11.92
C ALA A 223 -0.89 7.18 12.55
N GLY A 224 -0.01 6.21 12.24
CA GLY A 224 -0.08 4.85 12.78
C GLY A 224 0.13 4.79 14.30
N SER A 225 0.99 5.64 14.85
CA SER A 225 1.22 5.73 16.30
C SER A 225 -0.01 6.27 17.03
N LEU A 226 -0.65 7.31 16.48
CA LEU A 226 -1.89 7.86 17.03
C LEU A 226 -3.04 6.83 16.99
N LEU A 227 -3.19 6.11 15.87
CA LEU A 227 -4.17 5.02 15.74
C LEU A 227 -3.87 3.87 16.72
N GLY A 228 -2.61 3.45 16.83
CA GLY A 228 -2.21 2.39 17.75
C GLY A 228 -2.49 2.76 19.20
N TYR A 229 -2.20 3.99 19.60
CA TYR A 229 -2.54 4.51 20.92
C TYR A 229 -4.05 4.46 21.18
N ALA A 230 -4.86 4.95 20.23
CA ALA A 230 -6.30 4.99 20.36
C ALA A 230 -6.94 3.59 20.44
N TYR A 231 -6.42 2.60 19.70
CA TYR A 231 -7.02 1.27 19.57
C TYR A 231 -6.56 0.25 20.61
N VAL A 232 -5.37 0.42 21.19
CA VAL A 232 -4.87 -0.45 22.25
C VAL A 232 -5.33 0.02 23.63
N GLY A 233 -5.31 1.34 23.87
CA GLY A 233 -5.77 1.97 25.10
C GLY A 233 -4.90 1.77 26.35
N SER A 234 -4.17 0.65 26.51
CA SER A 234 -3.28 0.43 27.65
C SER A 234 -2.16 -0.59 27.41
N LEU A 235 -1.06 -0.49 28.17
CA LEU A 235 0.07 -1.43 28.07
C LEU A 235 -0.31 -2.89 28.39
N PRO A 236 -1.14 -3.20 29.41
CA PRO A 236 -1.62 -4.56 29.63
C PRO A 236 -2.38 -5.12 28.41
N LYS A 237 -3.23 -4.31 27.75
CA LYS A 237 -3.93 -4.73 26.53
C LYS A 237 -2.99 -4.96 25.36
N LEU A 238 -1.87 -4.22 25.27
CA LEU A 238 -0.84 -4.44 24.26
C LEU A 238 -0.18 -5.82 24.39
N LEU A 239 0.05 -6.27 25.62
CA LEU A 239 0.80 -7.52 25.88
C LEU A 239 -0.10 -8.75 25.99
N ALA A 240 -1.36 -8.57 26.42
CA ALA A 240 -2.28 -9.68 26.68
C ALA A 240 -3.25 -9.98 25.53
N SER A 241 -3.38 -9.12 24.51
CA SER A 241 -4.32 -9.32 23.41
C SER A 241 -3.66 -9.80 22.12
N GLN A 242 -4.41 -10.56 21.31
CA GLN A 242 -3.98 -10.95 19.96
C GLN A 242 -3.73 -9.73 19.07
N TYR A 243 -4.56 -8.69 19.20
CA TYR A 243 -4.37 -7.41 18.51
C TYR A 243 -3.02 -6.79 18.85
N GLY A 244 -2.69 -6.75 20.15
CA GLY A 244 -1.43 -6.19 20.64
C GLY A 244 -0.21 -6.98 20.15
N ALA A 245 -0.26 -8.31 20.17
CA ALA A 245 0.79 -9.17 19.61
C ALA A 245 0.99 -8.94 18.09
N ALA A 246 -0.09 -8.83 17.32
CA ALA A 246 -0.04 -8.51 15.90
C ALA A 246 0.53 -7.11 15.64
N LEU A 247 0.18 -6.13 16.48
CA LEU A 247 0.71 -4.76 16.40
C LEU A 247 2.21 -4.72 16.70
N VAL A 248 2.66 -5.39 17.76
CA VAL A 248 4.10 -5.50 18.10
C VAL A 248 4.86 -6.16 16.94
N THR A 249 4.31 -7.25 16.39
CA THR A 249 4.90 -7.90 15.21
C THR A 249 5.01 -6.93 14.03
N LYS A 250 3.93 -6.17 13.74
CA LYS A 250 3.94 -5.13 12.69
C LYS A 250 5.04 -4.10 12.92
N VAL A 251 5.21 -3.65 14.16
CA VAL A 251 6.24 -2.66 14.53
C VAL A 251 7.66 -3.23 14.37
N VAL A 252 7.90 -4.48 14.79
CA VAL A 252 9.20 -5.15 14.58
C VAL A 252 9.53 -5.28 13.10
N VAL A 253 8.57 -5.72 12.28
CA VAL A 253 8.74 -5.81 10.82
C VAL A 253 8.98 -4.43 10.21
N LEU A 254 8.26 -3.39 10.66
CA LEU A 254 8.47 -2.01 10.25
C LEU A 254 9.90 -1.54 10.52
N PHE A 255 10.46 -1.81 11.70
CA PHE A 255 11.86 -1.51 12.00
C PHE A 255 12.83 -2.26 11.08
N GLY A 256 12.50 -3.49 10.68
CA GLY A 256 13.25 -4.21 9.66
C GLY A 256 13.30 -3.47 8.32
N VAL A 257 12.14 -3.02 7.81
CA VAL A 257 12.07 -2.22 6.57
C VAL A 257 12.85 -0.91 6.71
N MET A 258 12.70 -0.20 7.84
CA MET A 258 13.46 1.02 8.11
C MET A 258 14.97 0.78 8.16
N GLY A 259 15.42 -0.36 8.70
CA GLY A 259 16.82 -0.77 8.72
C GLY A 259 17.40 -0.94 7.31
N PHE A 260 16.66 -1.59 6.40
CA PHE A 260 17.04 -1.69 4.99
C PHE A 260 17.10 -0.30 4.33
N GLY A 261 16.08 0.53 4.53
CA GLY A 261 16.05 1.89 4.00
C GLY A 261 17.23 2.75 4.49
N ALA A 262 17.57 2.67 5.78
CA ALA A 262 18.69 3.37 6.37
C ALA A 262 20.04 2.87 5.80
N TRP A 263 20.21 1.56 5.64
CA TRP A 263 21.42 0.98 5.03
C TRP A 263 21.54 1.39 3.56
N ASN A 264 20.45 1.35 2.80
CA ASN A 264 20.40 1.81 1.41
C ASN A 264 20.80 3.30 1.30
N TRP A 265 20.27 4.14 2.18
CA TRP A 265 20.55 5.57 2.19
C TRP A 265 21.99 5.89 2.61
N GLN A 266 22.52 5.26 3.67
CA GLN A 266 23.84 5.59 4.21
C GLN A 266 25.00 4.93 3.46
N ARG A 267 24.79 3.74 2.89
CA ARG A 267 25.87 2.93 2.29
C ARG A 267 25.76 2.82 0.78
N LEU A 268 24.57 2.50 0.25
CA LEU A 268 24.43 2.27 -1.18
C LEU A 268 24.29 3.54 -1.99
N LEU A 269 23.44 4.48 -1.57
CA LEU A 269 23.19 5.73 -2.30
C LEU A 269 24.49 6.50 -2.62
N PRO A 270 25.45 6.69 -1.69
CA PRO A 270 26.71 7.39 -1.99
C PRO A 270 27.61 6.66 -3.01
N SER A 271 27.41 5.36 -3.22
CA SER A 271 28.20 4.52 -4.12
C SER A 271 27.55 4.30 -5.50
N LEU A 272 26.32 4.79 -5.71
CA LEU A 272 25.61 4.63 -6.97
C LEU A 272 26.32 5.34 -8.12
N GLY A 273 26.08 4.86 -9.35
CA GLY A 273 26.80 5.29 -10.56
C GLY A 273 27.68 4.18 -11.15
N THR A 274 27.84 3.06 -10.44
CA THR A 274 28.59 1.88 -10.91
C THR A 274 27.69 0.65 -11.10
N PRO A 275 28.13 -0.34 -11.92
CA PRO A 275 27.43 -1.61 -12.06
C PRO A 275 27.25 -2.37 -10.74
N ASP A 276 28.29 -2.45 -9.92
CA ASP A 276 28.27 -3.21 -8.66
C ASP A 276 27.31 -2.59 -7.64
N ALA A 277 27.33 -1.27 -7.50
CA ALA A 277 26.40 -0.56 -6.62
C ALA A 277 24.94 -0.72 -7.09
N THR A 278 24.72 -0.74 -8.41
CA THR A 278 23.40 -0.99 -9.00
C THR A 278 22.90 -2.40 -8.69
N ALA A 279 23.77 -3.40 -8.80
CA ALA A 279 23.44 -4.78 -8.47
C ALA A 279 23.15 -4.95 -6.97
N ALA A 280 23.94 -4.31 -6.11
CA ALA A 280 23.71 -4.27 -4.67
C ALA A 280 22.36 -3.62 -4.33
N LEU A 281 22.04 -2.46 -4.93
CA LEU A 281 20.75 -1.79 -4.74
C LEU A 281 19.59 -2.67 -5.18
N ARG A 282 19.70 -3.34 -6.33
CA ARG A 282 18.65 -4.23 -6.83
C ARG A 282 18.36 -5.37 -5.86
N ARG A 283 19.39 -6.01 -5.29
CA ARG A 283 19.21 -7.06 -4.28
C ARG A 283 18.55 -6.51 -3.02
N SER A 284 19.06 -5.40 -2.51
CA SER A 284 18.56 -4.79 -1.28
C SER A 284 17.13 -4.31 -1.39
N ALA A 285 16.79 -3.56 -2.45
CA ALA A 285 15.43 -3.11 -2.70
C ALA A 285 14.45 -4.29 -2.87
N GLY A 286 14.90 -5.39 -3.48
CA GLY A 286 14.11 -6.62 -3.55
C GLY A 286 13.83 -7.24 -2.19
N LEU A 287 14.84 -7.30 -1.31
CA LEU A 287 14.69 -7.78 0.06
C LEU A 287 13.80 -6.85 0.89
N GLU A 288 14.02 -5.54 0.82
CA GLU A 288 13.22 -4.51 1.47
C GLU A 288 11.74 -4.63 1.08
N LEU A 289 11.44 -4.83 -0.21
CA LEU A 289 10.08 -5.06 -0.69
C LEU A 289 9.49 -6.39 -0.20
N GLY A 290 10.30 -7.44 -0.05
CA GLY A 290 9.87 -8.69 0.58
C GLY A 290 9.43 -8.48 2.03
N VAL A 291 10.20 -7.72 2.80
CA VAL A 291 9.84 -7.35 4.19
C VAL A 291 8.62 -6.41 4.21
N ALA A 292 8.51 -5.49 3.25
CA ALA A 292 7.33 -4.63 3.11
C ALA A 292 6.06 -5.43 2.80
N LEU A 293 6.13 -6.48 1.98
CA LEU A 293 5.01 -7.39 1.74
C LEU A 293 4.61 -8.15 3.02
N LEU A 294 5.59 -8.61 3.80
CA LEU A 294 5.32 -9.18 5.12
C LEU A 294 4.64 -8.16 6.04
N LEU A 295 5.08 -6.90 6.03
CA LEU A 295 4.45 -5.82 6.80
C LEU A 295 2.97 -5.63 6.43
N VAL A 296 2.64 -5.68 5.13
CA VAL A 296 1.26 -5.61 4.65
C VAL A 296 0.47 -6.85 5.06
N ALA A 297 1.05 -8.05 4.99
CA ALA A 297 0.40 -9.29 5.41
C ALA A 297 0.06 -9.28 6.91
N VAL A 298 1.01 -8.87 7.77
CA VAL A 298 0.77 -8.70 9.21
C VAL A 298 -0.28 -7.62 9.46
N THR A 299 -0.27 -6.54 8.67
CA THR A 299 -1.30 -5.49 8.74
C THR A 299 -2.68 -6.04 8.41
N ALA A 300 -2.81 -6.90 7.39
CA ALA A 300 -4.08 -7.51 7.01
C ALA A 300 -4.68 -8.33 8.16
N VAL A 301 -3.84 -9.11 8.87
CA VAL A 301 -4.24 -9.85 10.07
C VAL A 301 -4.64 -8.87 11.19
N LEU A 302 -3.80 -7.88 11.49
CA LEU A 302 -4.04 -6.91 12.55
C LEU A 302 -5.40 -6.21 12.42
N VAL A 303 -5.77 -5.77 11.21
CA VAL A 303 -7.03 -5.05 10.99
C VAL A 303 -8.27 -5.95 10.93
N ALA A 304 -8.09 -7.28 10.92
CA ALA A 304 -9.16 -8.26 11.02
C ALA A 304 -9.44 -8.66 12.48
N LEU A 305 -8.55 -8.32 13.41
CA LEU A 305 -8.71 -8.57 14.84
C LEU A 305 -9.51 -7.43 15.50
N PRO A 306 -10.31 -7.75 16.54
CA PRO A 306 -11.02 -6.73 17.30
C PRO A 306 -10.04 -5.81 18.04
N ALA A 307 -10.25 -4.50 17.92
CA ALA A 307 -9.44 -3.51 18.64
C ALA A 307 -9.82 -3.48 20.14
N PRO A 308 -8.87 -3.66 21.08
CA PRO A 308 -9.18 -3.80 22.50
C PRO A 308 -9.82 -2.59 23.19
N ALA A 309 -9.73 -1.40 22.61
CA ALA A 309 -10.24 -0.15 23.17
C ALA A 309 -11.46 0.41 22.43
N LEU A 310 -11.99 -0.31 21.44
CA LEU A 310 -13.22 0.02 20.72
C LEU A 310 -14.38 -0.89 21.17
#